data_AF-X1EBG2-F1
#
_entry.id   AF-X1EBG2-F1
#
_cell.length_a   1.000
_cell.length_b   1.000
_cell.length_c   1.000
_cell.angle_alpha   90.00
_cell.angle_beta   90.00
_cell.angle_gamma   90.00
#
_symmetry.space_group_name_H-M   'P 1'
#
loop_
_entity.id
_entity.type
_entity.pdbx_description
1 polymer ?
#
loop_
_entity_poly.entity_id
_entity_poly.type
_entity_poly.pdbx_seq_one_letter_code
_entity_poly.pdbx_strand_id
1 'polypeptide(L)'
;MDAQMEIFWLGHASFKIKMFSGRIIYLDPYNIKNGEEKADIIVSSHSHGDHFSRSDIKKIWKDDTILLGPVSIADSLIKFDGQALEIGEEFAYKDFTIELFPAYTIKKGTHPKSNNWVGTIIES
;
A
#
# COMPACT_ATOMS: atom_id res chain seq x y z
N MET A 1 -29.13 2.57 -1.06
CA MET A 1 -28.14 3.48 -0.44
C MET A 1 -27.00 3.52 -1.42
N ASP A 2 -26.71 4.69 -1.99
CA ASP A 2 -25.59 4.85 -2.91
C ASP A 2 -24.32 4.62 -2.08
N ALA A 3 -23.65 3.49 -2.29
CA ALA A 3 -22.36 3.24 -1.69
C ALA A 3 -21.42 4.38 -2.11
N GLN A 4 -20.59 4.88 -1.20
CA GLN A 4 -19.59 5.90 -1.49
C GLN A 4 -18.22 5.34 -1.16
N MET A 5 -17.23 5.67 -1.99
CA MET A 5 -15.82 5.47 -1.65
C MET A 5 -15.43 6.47 -0.56
N GLU A 6 -14.81 5.99 0.51
CA GLU A 6 -14.36 6.83 1.63
C GLU A 6 -12.83 6.78 1.75
N ILE A 7 -12.21 7.94 1.94
CA ILE A 7 -10.75 8.05 2.12
C ILE A 7 -10.48 8.68 3.48
N PHE A 8 -9.71 7.98 4.30
CA PHE A 8 -9.31 8.42 5.63
C PHE A 8 -7.81 8.66 5.65
N TRP A 9 -7.40 9.87 6.01
CA TRP A 9 -6.00 10.17 6.32
C TRP A 9 -5.71 9.75 7.76
N LEU A 10 -4.72 8.88 7.94
CA LEU A 10 -4.35 8.33 9.25
C LEU A 10 -3.10 9.00 9.84
N GLY A 11 -2.46 9.89 9.08
CA GLY A 11 -1.23 10.59 9.44
C GLY A 11 -0.06 10.20 8.53
N HIS A 12 0.92 11.09 8.39
CA HIS A 12 2.05 10.91 7.46
C HIS A 12 1.56 10.58 6.03
N ALA A 13 2.14 9.57 5.38
CA ALA A 13 1.71 9.02 4.10
C ALA A 13 0.64 7.91 4.24
N SER A 14 0.10 7.69 5.44
CA SER A 14 -0.83 6.59 5.70
C SER A 14 -2.27 6.97 5.37
N PHE A 15 -2.89 6.18 4.50
CA PHE A 15 -4.30 6.31 4.14
C PHE A 15 -5.02 4.97 4.26
N LYS A 16 -6.29 5.02 4.68
CA LYS A 16 -7.25 3.92 4.54
C LYS A 16 -8.28 4.32 3.50
N ILE A 17 -8.55 3.43 2.56
CA ILE A 17 -9.53 3.61 1.50
C ILE A 17 -10.56 2.50 1.64
N LYS A 18 -11.82 2.90 1.77
CA LYS A 18 -12.97 1.99 1.77
C LYS A 18 -13.66 2.08 0.41
N MET A 19 -13.59 1.01 -0.35
CA MET A 19 -14.15 0.92 -1.71
C MET A 19 -15.68 0.83 -1.66
N PHE A 20 -16.33 1.06 -2.81
CA PHE A 20 -17.78 0.91 -2.95
C PHE A 20 -18.29 -0.49 -2.54
N SER A 21 -17.49 -1.54 -2.76
CA SER A 21 -17.79 -2.91 -2.32
C SER A 21 -17.62 -3.15 -0.82
N GLY A 22 -17.13 -2.17 -0.06
CA GLY A 22 -16.77 -2.29 1.35
C GLY A 22 -15.35 -2.81 1.62
N ARG A 23 -14.57 -3.09 0.55
CA ARG A 23 -13.18 -3.53 0.68
C ARG A 23 -12.28 -2.45 1.26
N ILE A 24 -11.29 -2.86 2.04
CA ILE A 24 -10.38 -1.96 2.76
C ILE A 24 -8.98 -2.07 2.19
N ILE A 25 -8.47 -0.95 1.67
CA ILE A 25 -7.11 -0.79 1.17
C ILE A 25 -6.34 0.15 2.12
N TYR A 26 -5.14 -0.22 2.52
CA TYR A 26 -4.23 0.68 3.23
C TYR A 26 -3.03 1.03 2.37
N LEU A 27 -2.67 2.31 2.34
CA LEU A 27 -1.43 2.81 1.75
C LEU A 27 -0.47 3.20 2.87
N ASP A 28 0.78 2.76 2.80
CA ASP A 28 1.89 3.09 3.70
C ASP A 28 1.48 3.13 5.20
N PRO A 29 1.00 2.01 5.77
CA PRO A 29 0.52 1.98 7.15
C PRO A 29 1.63 2.36 8.14
N TYR A 30 1.41 3.41 8.91
CA TYR A 30 2.34 3.91 9.92
C TYR A 30 1.61 4.50 11.12
N ASN A 31 2.04 4.15 12.34
CA ASN A 31 1.40 4.57 13.59
C ASN A 31 -0.10 4.22 13.67
N ILE A 32 -0.47 3.05 13.16
CA ILE A 32 -1.85 2.59 13.10
C ILE A 32 -2.37 2.30 14.52
N LYS A 33 -3.57 2.82 14.82
CA LYS A 33 -4.23 2.58 16.10
C LYS A 33 -4.69 1.13 16.21
N ASN A 34 -4.69 0.60 17.44
CA ASN A 34 -5.25 -0.73 17.69
C ASN A 34 -6.76 -0.72 17.43
N GLY A 35 -7.27 -1.80 16.82
CA GLY A 35 -8.70 -1.96 16.53
C GLY A 35 -9.18 -1.32 15.23
N GLU A 36 -8.27 -0.78 14.40
CA GLU A 36 -8.60 -0.39 13.03
C GLU A 36 -9.12 -1.57 12.21
N GLU A 37 -9.91 -1.25 11.17
CA GLU A 37 -10.47 -2.23 10.24
C GLU A 37 -9.35 -3.08 9.61
N LYS A 38 -9.62 -4.37 9.41
CA LYS A 38 -8.66 -5.28 8.78
C LYS A 38 -8.59 -5.05 7.28
N ALA A 39 -7.39 -5.10 6.73
CA ALA A 39 -7.10 -4.81 5.33
C ALA A 39 -7.40 -6.00 4.43
N ASP A 40 -8.04 -5.75 3.29
CA ASP A 40 -8.03 -6.69 2.16
C ASP A 40 -6.72 -6.55 1.39
N ILE A 41 -6.31 -5.31 1.12
CA ILE A 41 -5.03 -4.99 0.46
C ILE A 41 -4.23 -4.00 1.32
N ILE A 42 -2.92 -4.19 1.38
CA ILE A 42 -1.97 -3.20 1.88
C ILE A 42 -0.99 -2.92 0.75
N VAL A 43 -0.64 -1.66 0.52
CA VAL A 43 0.41 -1.26 -0.43
C VAL A 43 1.47 -0.45 0.30
N SER A 44 2.73 -0.86 0.18
CA SER A 44 3.88 -0.08 0.65
C SER A 44 4.69 0.45 -0.52
N SER A 45 4.87 1.76 -0.57
CA SER A 45 5.56 2.48 -1.65
C SER A 45 7.06 2.22 -1.69
N HIS A 46 7.68 2.06 -0.51
CA HIS A 46 9.11 1.84 -0.37
C HIS A 46 9.51 1.34 1.03
N SER A 47 10.81 1.09 1.22
CA SER A 47 11.35 0.37 2.37
C SER A 47 11.59 1.19 3.64
N HIS A 48 11.33 2.50 3.63
CA HIS A 48 11.52 3.30 4.85
C HIS A 48 10.54 2.89 5.94
N GLY A 49 10.94 2.98 7.22
CA GLY A 49 10.16 2.45 8.34
C GLY A 49 8.81 3.15 8.54
N ASP A 50 8.69 4.39 8.11
CA ASP A 50 7.47 5.20 8.08
C ASP A 50 6.55 4.92 6.87
N HIS A 51 6.94 3.98 6.00
CA HIS A 51 6.16 3.48 4.85
C HIS A 51 6.02 1.94 4.81
N PHE A 52 6.96 1.21 5.45
CA PHE A 52 6.95 -0.22 5.66
C PHE A 52 7.06 -0.55 7.16
N SER A 53 6.09 -0.11 7.96
CA SER A 53 6.07 -0.46 9.38
C SER A 53 5.52 -1.87 9.58
N ARG A 54 6.43 -2.83 9.80
CA ARG A 54 6.07 -4.24 10.05
C ARG A 54 5.09 -4.41 11.20
N SER A 55 5.22 -3.61 12.26
CA SER A 55 4.31 -3.66 13.39
C SER A 55 2.92 -3.16 13.03
N ASP A 56 2.81 -2.12 12.21
CA ASP A 56 1.52 -1.56 11.82
C ASP A 56 0.82 -2.44 10.77
N ILE A 57 1.56 -2.98 9.80
CA ILE A 57 1.06 -3.99 8.86
C ILE A 57 0.40 -5.15 9.62
N LYS A 58 1.06 -5.67 10.67
CA LYS A 58 0.51 -6.76 11.50
C LYS A 58 -0.77 -6.39 12.25
N LYS A 59 -0.97 -5.12 12.64
CA LYS A 59 -2.19 -4.69 13.36
C LYS A 59 -3.44 -4.80 12.48
N ILE A 60 -3.30 -4.55 11.19
CA ILE A 60 -4.41 -4.55 10.20
C ILE A 60 -4.47 -5.83 9.38
N TRP A 61 -3.55 -6.77 9.59
CA TRP A 61 -3.51 -8.06 8.90
C TRP A 61 -4.68 -9.00 9.30
N LYS A 62 -5.16 -9.75 8.31
CA LYS A 62 -6.03 -10.94 8.41
C LYS A 62 -5.56 -12.00 7.39
N ASP A 63 -6.07 -13.22 7.49
CA ASP A 63 -5.55 -14.38 6.74
C ASP A 63 -5.56 -14.21 5.21
N ASP A 64 -6.50 -13.42 4.67
CA ASP A 64 -6.64 -13.14 3.24
C ASP A 64 -6.13 -11.74 2.84
N THR A 65 -5.38 -11.06 3.71
CA THR A 65 -4.72 -9.79 3.38
C THR A 65 -3.63 -10.02 2.33
N ILE A 66 -3.65 -9.23 1.26
CA ILE A 66 -2.57 -9.20 0.27
C ILE A 66 -1.73 -7.96 0.52
N LEU A 67 -0.41 -8.13 0.66
CA LEU A 67 0.55 -7.03 0.74
C LEU A 67 1.28 -6.86 -0.58
N LEU A 68 1.18 -5.66 -1.15
CA LEU A 68 1.78 -5.27 -2.41
C LEU A 68 2.91 -4.25 -2.18
N GLY A 69 3.86 -4.23 -3.09
CA GLY A 69 4.90 -3.22 -3.17
C GLY A 69 5.80 -3.44 -4.39
N PRO A 70 6.72 -2.52 -4.69
CA PRO A 70 7.60 -2.66 -5.83
C PRO A 70 8.60 -3.81 -5.64
N VAL A 71 9.09 -4.38 -6.75
CA VAL A 71 10.19 -5.39 -6.74
C VAL A 71 11.40 -4.94 -5.94
N SER A 72 11.68 -3.63 -5.89
CA SER A 72 12.77 -3.04 -5.09
C SER A 72 12.70 -3.33 -3.59
N ILE A 73 11.53 -3.76 -3.07
CA ILE A 73 11.34 -4.14 -1.66
C ILE A 73 10.93 -5.61 -1.46
N ALA A 74 11.11 -6.48 -2.46
CA ALA A 74 10.68 -7.89 -2.44
C ALA A 74 11.15 -8.67 -1.21
N ASP A 75 12.39 -8.46 -0.75
CA ASP A 75 12.95 -9.12 0.45
C ASP A 75 12.18 -8.79 1.74
N SER A 76 11.49 -7.66 1.78
CA SER A 76 10.61 -7.29 2.90
C SER A 76 9.21 -7.86 2.72
N LEU A 77 8.70 -7.91 1.49
CA LEU A 77 7.39 -8.46 1.15
C LEU A 77 7.31 -9.97 1.41
N ILE A 78 8.32 -10.74 1.01
CA ILE A 78 8.33 -12.21 1.17
C ILE A 78 8.23 -12.66 2.64
N LYS A 79 8.61 -11.80 3.59
CA LYS A 79 8.48 -12.06 5.04
C LYS A 79 7.02 -12.01 5.52
N PHE A 80 6.11 -11.58 4.67
CA PHE A 80 4.66 -11.48 4.88
C PHE A 80 3.88 -12.29 3.84
N ASP A 81 4.54 -13.13 3.05
CA ASP A 81 3.91 -13.75 1.86
C ASP A 81 3.30 -12.71 0.90
N GLY A 82 3.92 -11.52 0.85
CA GLY A 82 3.50 -10.41 0.00
C GLY A 82 3.94 -10.57 -1.45
N GLN A 83 3.22 -9.90 -2.34
CA GLN A 83 3.46 -9.92 -3.78
C GLN A 83 4.19 -8.65 -4.21
N ALA A 84 5.34 -8.82 -4.87
CA ALA A 84 6.03 -7.74 -5.54
C ALA A 84 5.42 -7.50 -6.93
N LEU A 85 5.28 -6.23 -7.32
CA LEU A 85 4.84 -5.84 -8.66
C LEU A 85 5.95 -5.06 -9.37
N GLU A 86 6.09 -5.31 -10.67
CA GLU A 86 6.88 -4.45 -11.54
C GLU A 86 6.19 -3.09 -11.70
N ILE A 87 6.99 -2.04 -11.95
CA ILE A 87 6.42 -0.72 -12.24
C ILE A 87 5.67 -0.77 -13.57
N GLY A 88 4.41 -0.33 -13.57
CA GLY A 88 3.50 -0.42 -14.71
C GLY A 88 2.80 -1.77 -14.85
N GLU A 89 3.03 -2.72 -13.94
CA GLU A 89 2.24 -3.94 -13.84
C GLU A 89 0.88 -3.63 -13.21
N GLU A 90 -0.20 -4.12 -13.84
CA GLU A 90 -1.55 -4.03 -13.29
C GLU A 90 -1.87 -5.25 -12.43
N PHE A 91 -2.27 -5.00 -11.18
CA PHE A 91 -2.83 -5.99 -10.29
C PHE A 91 -4.34 -5.84 -10.22
N ALA A 92 -5.06 -6.77 -10.85
CA ALA A 92 -6.52 -6.81 -10.81
C ALA A 92 -7.01 -7.55 -9.55
N TYR A 93 -7.88 -6.90 -8.77
CA TYR A 93 -8.52 -7.50 -7.62
C TYR A 93 -10.00 -7.21 -7.58
N LYS A 94 -10.78 -8.18 -8.09
CA LYS A 94 -12.24 -8.21 -8.03
C LYS A 94 -12.90 -6.99 -8.71
N ASP A 95 -13.08 -5.87 -8.01
CA ASP A 95 -13.77 -4.66 -8.48
C ASP A 95 -12.84 -3.44 -8.63
N PHE A 96 -11.53 -3.60 -8.47
CA PHE A 96 -10.57 -2.53 -8.72
C PHE A 96 -9.25 -3.08 -9.26
N THR A 97 -8.44 -2.20 -9.84
CA THR A 97 -7.07 -2.45 -10.24
C THR A 97 -6.10 -1.58 -9.45
N ILE A 98 -4.88 -2.07 -9.28
CA ILE A 98 -3.77 -1.33 -8.67
C ILE A 98 -2.58 -1.34 -9.64
N GLU A 99 -2.01 -0.18 -9.90
CA GLU A 99 -0.76 -0.02 -10.65
C GLU A 99 0.26 0.76 -9.81
N LEU A 100 1.54 0.34 -9.87
CA LEU A 100 2.65 1.06 -9.25
C LEU A 100 3.35 1.93 -10.30
N PHE A 101 3.55 3.22 -9.98
CA PHE A 101 4.14 4.20 -10.90
C PHE A 101 5.40 4.83 -10.30
N PRO A 102 6.45 5.22 -11.08
CA PRO A 102 7.68 5.76 -10.50
C PRO A 102 7.47 7.00 -9.62
N ALA A 103 8.05 7.01 -8.42
CA ALA A 103 8.07 8.17 -7.53
C ALA A 103 9.48 8.43 -6.98
N TYR A 104 10.03 9.62 -7.24
CA TYR A 104 11.39 9.99 -6.84
C TYR A 104 11.57 11.51 -6.76
N THR A 105 12.61 11.94 -6.06
CA THR A 105 12.97 13.35 -5.95
C THR A 105 13.97 13.76 -7.04
N ILE A 106 13.73 14.89 -7.71
CA ILE A 106 14.59 15.39 -8.80
C ILE A 106 15.86 16.07 -8.27
N LYS A 107 15.73 16.86 -7.21
CA LYS A 107 16.82 17.71 -6.67
C LYS A 107 17.44 17.21 -5.37
N LYS A 108 16.68 16.45 -4.58
CA LYS A 108 17.11 15.91 -3.28
C LYS A 108 17.55 14.46 -3.47
N GLY A 109 18.61 14.04 -2.78
CA GLY A 109 19.14 12.67 -2.87
C GLY A 109 18.45 11.65 -1.94
N THR A 110 17.33 12.00 -1.29
CA THR A 110 16.71 11.12 -0.28
C THR A 110 15.80 10.05 -0.87
N HIS A 111 15.27 10.24 -2.08
CA HIS A 111 14.48 9.24 -2.83
C HIS A 111 14.99 9.22 -4.28
N PRO A 112 16.21 8.71 -4.54
CA PRO A 112 16.80 8.72 -5.88
C PRO A 112 16.03 7.80 -6.82
N LYS A 113 16.00 8.15 -8.11
CA LYS A 113 15.33 7.38 -9.16
C LYS A 113 15.78 5.91 -9.21
N SER A 114 17.06 5.64 -8.91
CA SER A 114 17.65 4.29 -8.91
C SER A 114 17.03 3.34 -7.89
N ASN A 115 16.32 3.85 -6.88
CA ASN A 115 15.68 3.00 -5.88
C ASN A 115 14.41 2.32 -6.41
N ASN A 116 13.88 2.73 -7.56
CA ASN A 116 12.64 2.20 -8.14
C ASN A 116 11.51 2.13 -7.08
N TRP A 117 11.36 3.23 -6.34
CA TRP A 117 10.24 3.44 -5.44
C TRP A 117 9.05 4.04 -6.18
N VAL A 118 7.87 3.91 -5.61
CA VAL A 118 6.64 4.05 -6.38
C VAL A 118 5.57 4.88 -5.68
N GLY A 119 4.68 5.47 -6.46
CA GLY A 119 3.32 5.81 -6.04
C GLY A 119 2.36 4.71 -6.46
N THR A 120 1.09 4.87 -6.09
CA THR A 120 0.03 3.89 -6.34
C THR A 120 -1.14 4.57 -7.05
N ILE A 121 -1.62 3.95 -8.12
CA ILE A 121 -2.88 4.28 -8.79
C ILE A 121 -3.89 3.19 -8.43
N ILE A 122 -5.11 3.59 -8.09
CA ILE A 122 -6.24 2.69 -7.82
C ILE A 122 -7.39 3.12 -8.73
N GLU A 123 -7.91 2.19 -9.53
CA GLU A 123 -9.03 2.43 -10.45
C GLU A 123 -10.15 1.42 -10.16
N SER A 124 -11.41 1.90 -10.09
CA SER A 124 -12.61 1.11 -9.71
C SER A 124 -13.79 1.40 -10.61
#